data_AF-A0A7S3UTM0-F1
#
_entry.id   AF-A0A7S3UTM0-F1
#
_cell.length_a   1.000
_cell.length_b   1.000
_cell.length_c   1.000
_cell.angle_alpha   90.00
_cell.angle_beta   90.00
_cell.angle_gamma   90.00
#
_symmetry.space_group_name_H-M   'P 1'
#
loop_
_entity.id
_entity.type
_entity.pdbx_description
1 polymer ?
#
loop_
_entity_poly.entity_id
_entity_poly.type
_entity_poly.pdbx_seq_one_letter_code
_entity_poly.pdbx_strand_id
1 'polypeptide(L)'
;EGAVVRYQFVTRCWGEKVAARLQDAVATWAPDAIVMNSCLWDTTRYFDNEDESLADYLKNLDKLTDFLKSSGYKGMFLWYTCFPVSPKVNAALFGPMAREKQVAQIGQLSTMIPIANHLAAAVVRARGWDAVDFWRLALRDFEQRLDDGCHWSPKLHRRLTAQLATFLEHRFTEEKEGASRGLVGEVYQRGSKVTNNNATSSSIASDTGGRTS
;
A
#
# COMPACT_ATOMS: atom_id res chain seq x y z
N GLU A 1 -13.33 -25.77 -5.28
CA GLU A 1 -12.11 -25.82 -4.45
C GLU A 1 -12.01 -24.54 -3.62
N GLY A 2 -11.43 -24.60 -2.42
CA GLY A 2 -11.35 -23.45 -1.50
C GLY A 2 -9.94 -22.87 -1.43
N ALA A 3 -9.82 -21.60 -1.02
CA ALA A 3 -8.53 -20.95 -0.79
C ALA A 3 -8.00 -21.25 0.62
N VAL A 4 -6.70 -21.53 0.73
CA VAL A 4 -6.01 -21.66 2.03
C VAL A 4 -5.29 -20.35 2.33
N VAL A 5 -5.68 -19.70 3.43
CA VAL A 5 -5.06 -18.44 3.86
C VAL A 5 -4.24 -18.69 5.12
N ARG A 6 -2.97 -18.26 5.11
CA ARG A 6 -2.10 -18.25 6.29
C ARG A 6 -1.78 -16.81 6.65
N TYR A 7 -1.99 -16.46 7.92
CA TYR A 7 -1.68 -15.14 8.45
C TYR A 7 -0.40 -15.18 9.27
N GLN A 8 0.48 -14.21 9.04
CA GLN A 8 1.64 -13.97 9.87
C GLN A 8 1.73 -12.49 10.20
N PHE A 9 1.88 -12.21 11.49
CA PHE A 9 2.15 -10.87 11.95
C PHE A 9 3.66 -10.59 11.88
N VAL A 10 4.01 -9.53 11.17
CA VAL A 10 5.37 -9.02 11.10
C VAL A 10 5.40 -7.61 11.60
N THR A 11 6.51 -7.25 12.22
CA THR A 11 6.67 -5.92 12.79
C THR A 11 7.60 -5.02 11.98
N ARG A 12 8.24 -5.59 10.94
CA ARG A 12 9.14 -4.93 9.99
C ARG A 12 9.08 -5.68 8.66
N CYS A 13 9.34 -5.00 7.54
CA CYS A 13 9.20 -5.62 6.22
C CYS A 13 10.34 -6.61 5.90
N TRP A 14 11.51 -6.42 6.50
CA TRP A 14 12.68 -7.25 6.25
C TRP A 14 13.54 -7.42 7.49
N GLY A 15 14.13 -8.60 7.65
CA GLY A 15 15.06 -8.97 8.71
C GLY A 15 15.21 -10.49 8.75
N GLU A 16 16.17 -11.01 9.52
CA GLU A 16 16.48 -12.46 9.55
C GLU A 16 15.25 -13.33 9.83
N LYS A 17 14.42 -12.92 10.79
CA LYS A 17 13.17 -13.63 11.14
C LYS A 17 12.14 -13.64 10.00
N VAL A 18 12.07 -12.56 9.20
CA VAL A 18 11.15 -12.48 8.05
C VAL A 18 11.71 -13.32 6.90
N ALA A 19 13.00 -13.21 6.62
CA ALA A 19 13.68 -14.00 5.60
C ALA A 19 13.53 -15.51 5.84
N ALA A 20 13.78 -15.97 7.07
CA ALA A 20 13.64 -17.38 7.44
C ALA A 20 12.20 -17.88 7.26
N ARG A 21 11.20 -17.09 7.67
CA ARG A 21 9.78 -17.47 7.52
C ARG A 21 9.33 -17.48 6.06
N LEU A 22 9.78 -16.53 5.24
CA LEU A 22 9.50 -16.53 3.81
C LEU A 22 10.17 -17.72 3.13
N GLN A 23 11.43 -18.02 3.46
CA GLN A 23 12.13 -19.18 2.92
C GLN A 23 11.39 -20.48 3.24
N ASP A 24 10.99 -20.67 4.50
CA ASP A 24 10.24 -21.83 4.94
C ASP A 24 8.87 -21.91 4.24
N ALA A 25 8.14 -20.80 4.16
CA ALA A 25 6.85 -20.75 3.48
C ALA A 25 6.97 -21.10 1.98
N VAL A 26 7.98 -20.56 1.29
CA VAL A 26 8.23 -20.85 -0.13
C VAL A 26 8.58 -22.33 -0.33
N ALA A 27 9.40 -22.90 0.55
CA ALA A 27 9.85 -24.29 0.43
C ALA A 27 8.76 -25.32 0.81
N THR A 28 7.93 -25.01 1.82
CA THR A 28 6.99 -25.98 2.40
C THR A 28 5.55 -25.81 1.95
N TRP A 29 5.11 -24.58 1.72
CA TRP A 29 3.71 -24.29 1.37
C TRP A 29 3.53 -23.85 -0.07
N ALA A 30 4.60 -23.37 -0.72
CA ALA A 30 4.60 -22.88 -2.10
C ALA A 30 3.39 -21.97 -2.41
N PRO A 31 3.20 -20.85 -1.69
CA PRO A 31 1.98 -20.06 -1.79
C PRO A 31 1.82 -19.43 -3.18
N ASP A 32 0.63 -19.52 -3.76
CA ASP A 32 0.33 -18.88 -5.06
C ASP A 32 0.43 -17.35 -5.00
N ALA A 33 0.18 -16.77 -3.83
CA ALA A 33 0.34 -15.35 -3.57
C ALA A 33 0.86 -15.05 -2.16
N ILE A 34 1.73 -14.04 -2.06
CA ILE A 34 2.15 -13.41 -0.81
C ILE A 34 1.64 -11.96 -0.82
N VAL A 35 0.83 -11.62 0.18
CA VAL A 35 0.29 -10.27 0.37
C VAL A 35 0.90 -9.66 1.62
N MET A 36 1.47 -8.45 1.52
CA MET A 36 2.25 -7.87 2.61
C MET A 36 2.08 -6.35 2.75
N ASN A 37 2.19 -5.87 3.98
CA ASN A 37 2.25 -4.47 4.38
C ASN A 37 3.04 -4.34 5.70
N SER A 38 3.83 -3.28 5.86
CA SER A 38 4.59 -3.04 7.10
C SER A 38 4.97 -1.57 7.35
N CYS A 39 4.51 -0.63 6.52
CA CYS A 39 4.99 0.76 6.52
C CYS A 39 4.98 1.42 7.91
N LEU A 40 3.86 1.38 8.64
CA LEU A 40 3.69 2.15 9.88
C LEU A 40 4.78 1.89 10.92
N TRP A 41 5.12 0.62 11.16
CA TRP A 41 6.12 0.27 12.16
C TRP A 41 7.55 0.31 11.63
N ASP A 42 7.78 0.05 10.34
CA ASP A 42 9.11 0.27 9.76
C ASP A 42 9.53 1.73 9.84
N THR A 43 8.60 2.66 9.56
CA THR A 43 8.88 4.11 9.58
C THR A 43 8.81 4.74 10.96
N THR A 44 8.52 3.96 12.01
CA THR A 44 8.44 4.49 13.37
C THR A 44 9.39 3.78 14.33
N ARG A 45 9.54 2.46 14.27
CA ARG A 45 10.07 1.70 15.42
C ARG A 45 11.56 1.34 15.38
N TYR A 46 12.20 1.26 14.20
CA TYR A 46 13.50 0.58 14.07
C TYR A 46 14.68 1.47 13.69
N PHE A 47 14.58 2.78 13.92
CA PHE A 47 15.66 3.70 13.58
C PHE A 47 16.47 4.11 14.80
N ASP A 48 17.75 4.36 14.57
CA ASP A 48 18.64 5.00 15.54
C ASP A 48 18.65 6.52 15.36
N ASN A 49 18.42 6.98 14.13
CA ASN A 49 18.29 8.38 13.74
C ASN A 49 16.97 8.60 12.98
N GLU A 50 16.20 9.62 13.39
CA GLU A 50 14.91 9.98 12.78
C GLU A 50 15.04 10.28 11.27
N ASP A 51 16.15 10.90 10.85
CA ASP A 51 16.41 11.29 9.46
C ASP A 51 16.61 10.08 8.54
N GLU A 52 16.96 8.92 9.10
CA GLU A 52 17.27 7.69 8.36
C GLU A 52 16.09 6.72 8.29
N SER A 53 15.04 6.92 9.09
CA SER A 53 13.95 5.95 9.24
C SER A 53 13.29 5.54 7.91
N LEU A 54 12.99 6.52 7.06
CA LEU A 54 12.38 6.27 5.75
C LEU A 54 13.38 5.59 4.81
N ALA A 55 14.64 6.02 4.81
CA ALA A 55 15.68 5.44 3.97
C ALA A 55 15.94 3.97 4.32
N ASP A 56 16.01 3.65 5.62
CA ASP A 56 16.17 2.29 6.11
C ASP A 56 14.97 1.41 5.81
N TYR A 57 13.76 1.94 5.95
CA TYR A 57 12.54 1.24 5.54
C TYR A 57 12.58 0.89 4.05
N LEU A 58 12.91 1.85 3.17
CA LEU A 58 12.97 1.62 1.73
C LEU A 58 14.08 0.63 1.36
N LYS A 59 15.25 0.70 2.01
CA LYS A 59 16.36 -0.25 1.85
C LYS A 59 15.95 -1.67 2.28
N ASN A 60 15.19 -1.78 3.37
CA ASN A 60 14.66 -3.06 3.83
C ASN A 60 13.61 -3.61 2.86
N LEU A 61 12.75 -2.76 2.31
CA LEU A 61 11.78 -3.16 1.29
C LEU A 61 12.47 -3.64 0.01
N ASP A 62 13.54 -2.98 -0.42
CA ASP A 62 14.35 -3.40 -1.57
C ASP A 62 14.95 -4.80 -1.35
N LYS A 63 15.56 -5.04 -0.17
CA LYS A 63 16.05 -6.38 0.23
C LYS A 63 14.95 -7.44 0.23
N LEU A 64 13.77 -7.13 0.74
CA LEU A 64 12.61 -8.05 0.70
C LEU A 64 12.27 -8.43 -0.73
N THR A 65 12.13 -7.44 -1.61
CA THR A 65 11.75 -7.69 -3.00
C THR A 65 12.81 -8.47 -3.77
N ASP A 66 14.10 -8.25 -3.48
CA ASP A 66 15.22 -9.00 -4.06
C ASP A 66 15.34 -10.41 -3.52
N PHE A 67 15.08 -10.58 -2.23
CA PHE A 67 15.01 -11.91 -1.64
C PHE A 67 13.91 -12.75 -2.30
N LEU A 68 12.71 -12.19 -2.50
CA LEU A 68 11.63 -12.91 -3.16
C LEU A 68 12.03 -13.37 -4.57
N LYS A 69 12.74 -12.53 -5.34
CA LYS A 69 13.26 -12.91 -6.67
C LYS A 69 14.30 -14.04 -6.60
N SER A 70 15.20 -14.00 -5.62
CA SER A 70 16.29 -14.96 -5.49
C SER A 70 15.92 -16.25 -4.74
N SER A 71 14.86 -16.23 -3.93
CA SER A 71 14.39 -17.37 -3.12
C SER A 71 13.78 -18.54 -3.92
N GLY A 72 13.61 -18.37 -5.24
CA GLY A 72 12.93 -19.34 -6.10
C GLY A 72 11.40 -19.18 -6.09
N TYR A 73 10.86 -18.16 -5.42
CA TYR A 73 9.42 -17.88 -5.40
C TYR A 73 8.87 -17.66 -6.82
N LYS A 74 7.82 -18.40 -7.17
CA LYS A 74 7.17 -18.34 -8.49
C LYS A 74 5.78 -17.70 -8.48
N GLY A 75 5.19 -17.52 -7.30
CA GLY A 75 3.86 -16.93 -7.16
C GLY A 75 3.88 -15.40 -7.25
N MET A 76 2.71 -14.82 -7.00
CA MET A 76 2.51 -13.37 -7.02
C MET A 76 2.93 -12.74 -5.69
N PHE A 77 3.71 -11.67 -5.75
CA PHE A 77 3.91 -10.81 -4.58
C PHE A 77 3.14 -9.51 -4.74
N LEU A 78 2.33 -9.20 -3.72
CA LEU A 78 1.50 -8.01 -3.64
C LEU A 78 1.85 -7.20 -2.40
N TRP A 79 2.25 -5.95 -2.61
CA TRP A 79 2.34 -4.95 -1.55
C TRP A 79 1.04 -4.14 -1.47
N TYR A 80 0.48 -3.90 -0.29
CA TYR A 80 -0.58 -2.88 -0.15
C TYR A 80 -0.12 -1.72 0.72
N THR A 81 -0.59 -0.51 0.42
CA THR A 81 -0.23 0.70 1.18
C THR A 81 -0.87 0.74 2.57
N CYS A 82 -0.14 1.27 3.55
CA CYS A 82 -0.67 1.44 4.91
C CYS A 82 -1.84 2.41 4.91
N PHE A 83 -2.85 2.16 5.74
CA PHE A 83 -4.06 2.97 5.77
C PHE A 83 -3.80 4.37 6.36
N PRO A 84 -4.68 5.35 6.10
CA PRO A 84 -4.54 6.69 6.66
C PRO A 84 -4.52 6.67 8.18
N VAL A 85 -3.51 7.29 8.77
CA VAL A 85 -3.40 7.48 10.22
C VAL A 85 -3.85 8.88 10.62
N SER A 86 -4.28 9.02 11.87
CA SER A 86 -4.65 10.28 12.49
C SER A 86 -3.40 11.09 12.83
N PRO A 87 -3.45 12.44 12.84
CA PRO A 87 -2.41 13.26 13.47
C PRO A 87 -2.27 12.97 14.98
N LYS A 88 -3.32 12.43 15.60
CA LYS A 88 -3.33 11.98 17.00
C LYS A 88 -3.44 10.46 17.01
N VAL A 89 -2.30 9.78 17.15
CA VAL A 89 -2.25 8.33 17.34
C VAL A 89 -1.94 8.03 18.81
N ASN A 90 -2.56 6.99 19.36
CA ASN A 90 -2.22 6.52 20.69
C ASN A 90 -0.77 5.99 20.73
N ALA A 91 0.13 6.74 21.36
CA ALA A 91 1.55 6.40 21.46
C ALA A 91 1.83 5.07 22.20
N ALA A 92 0.86 4.49 22.92
CA ALA A 92 0.98 3.14 23.48
C ALA A 92 1.19 2.07 22.42
N LEU A 93 0.69 2.30 21.21
CA LEU A 93 0.68 1.31 20.12
C LEU A 93 2.06 1.06 19.50
N PHE A 94 3.04 1.93 19.78
CA PHE A 94 4.40 1.80 19.25
C PHE A 94 5.38 1.15 20.25
N GLY A 95 4.97 0.99 21.52
CA GLY A 95 5.77 0.40 22.59
C GLY A 95 6.68 1.38 23.33
N PRO A 96 7.40 0.94 24.39
CA PRO A 96 8.16 1.83 25.28
C PRO A 96 9.35 2.52 24.58
N MET A 97 10.19 1.75 23.88
CA MET A 97 11.36 2.28 23.16
C MET A 97 10.99 3.28 22.06
N ALA A 98 9.77 3.14 21.54
CA ALA A 98 9.25 4.00 20.52
C ALA A 98 8.81 5.36 21.08
N ARG A 99 8.14 5.38 22.24
CA ARG A 99 7.66 6.62 22.86
C ARG A 99 8.76 7.64 23.12
N GLU A 100 9.93 7.18 23.56
CA GLU A 100 11.04 8.06 23.94
C GLU A 100 11.70 8.73 22.72
N LYS A 101 11.75 8.01 21.58
CA LYS A 101 12.39 8.47 20.34
C LYS A 101 11.44 9.10 19.31
N GLN A 102 10.12 9.19 19.57
CA GLN A 102 9.13 9.43 18.49
C GLN A 102 8.07 10.51 18.78
N VAL A 103 8.14 11.26 19.89
CA VAL A 103 7.08 12.23 20.22
C VAL A 103 6.85 13.23 19.07
N ALA A 104 7.93 13.68 18.41
CA ALA A 104 7.85 14.58 17.27
C ALA A 104 7.32 13.90 16.00
N GLN A 105 7.78 12.69 15.69
CA GLN A 105 7.34 11.94 14.49
C GLN A 105 5.89 11.46 14.58
N ILE A 106 5.40 11.08 15.76
CA ILE A 106 4.01 10.61 15.96
C ILE A 106 3.02 11.70 15.51
N GLY A 107 3.33 12.97 15.77
CA GLY A 107 2.52 14.12 15.32
C GLY A 107 2.55 14.35 13.80
N GLN A 108 3.52 13.78 13.08
CA GLN A 108 3.71 13.94 11.63
C GLN A 108 3.29 12.69 10.83
N LEU A 109 2.81 11.63 11.48
CA LEU A 109 2.50 10.37 10.77
C LEU A 109 1.46 10.54 9.67
N SER A 110 0.45 11.40 9.88
CA SER A 110 -0.59 11.65 8.88
C SER A 110 -0.04 12.25 7.57
N THR A 111 1.09 12.96 7.62
CA THR A 111 1.76 13.52 6.44
C THR A 111 2.90 12.63 5.93
N MET A 112 3.59 11.91 6.81
CA MET A 112 4.69 11.02 6.44
C MET A 112 4.22 9.71 5.79
N ILE A 113 3.14 9.10 6.28
CA ILE A 113 2.63 7.82 5.74
C ILE A 113 2.28 7.87 4.25
N PRO A 114 1.57 8.87 3.70
CA PRO A 114 1.32 8.92 2.26
C PRO A 114 2.61 9.03 1.43
N ILE A 115 3.63 9.76 1.91
CA ILE A 115 4.94 9.86 1.26
C ILE A 115 5.64 8.50 1.27
N ALA A 116 5.71 7.86 2.44
CA ALA A 116 6.32 6.54 2.60
C ALA A 116 5.61 5.47 1.75
N ASN A 117 4.28 5.49 1.70
CA ASN A 117 3.47 4.62 0.84
C ASN A 117 3.80 4.82 -0.65
N HIS A 118 3.91 6.07 -1.10
CA HIS A 118 4.24 6.38 -2.49
C HIS A 118 5.60 5.81 -2.88
N LEU A 119 6.63 6.08 -2.07
CA LEU A 119 8.00 5.61 -2.31
C LEU A 119 8.10 4.09 -2.21
N ALA A 120 7.47 3.48 -1.21
CA ALA A 120 7.43 2.03 -1.06
C ALA A 120 6.81 1.34 -2.28
N ALA A 121 5.68 1.86 -2.76
CA ALA A 121 5.03 1.33 -3.94
C ALA A 121 5.91 1.48 -5.20
N ALA A 122 6.70 2.56 -5.30
CA ALA A 122 7.66 2.74 -6.39
C ALA A 122 8.79 1.69 -6.34
N VAL A 123 9.37 1.42 -5.16
CA VAL A 123 10.39 0.37 -4.98
C VAL A 123 9.85 -1.00 -5.39
N VAL A 124 8.66 -1.36 -4.91
CA VAL A 124 8.02 -2.65 -5.23
C VAL A 124 7.78 -2.80 -6.73
N ARG A 125 7.23 -1.76 -7.38
CA ARG A 125 6.97 -1.77 -8.82
C ARG A 125 8.24 -1.81 -9.65
N ALA A 126 9.31 -1.11 -9.23
CA ALA A 126 10.60 -1.14 -9.91
C ALA A 126 11.21 -2.55 -9.95
N ARG A 127 10.91 -3.39 -8.96
CA ARG A 127 11.31 -4.82 -8.92
C ARG A 127 10.31 -5.74 -9.63
N GLY A 128 9.33 -5.18 -10.34
CA GLY A 128 8.35 -5.90 -11.13
C GLY A 128 7.35 -6.68 -10.28
N TRP A 129 6.97 -6.14 -9.12
CA TRP A 129 5.92 -6.66 -8.26
C TRP A 129 4.72 -5.73 -8.21
N ASP A 130 3.55 -6.26 -7.82
CA ASP A 130 2.32 -5.49 -7.77
C ASP A 130 2.22 -4.69 -6.47
N ALA A 131 1.72 -3.46 -6.56
CA ALA A 131 1.46 -2.60 -5.41
C ALA A 131 0.08 -1.93 -5.49
N VAL A 132 -0.76 -2.14 -4.47
CA VAL A 132 -2.16 -1.67 -4.43
C VAL A 132 -2.33 -0.56 -3.41
N ASP A 133 -3.02 0.50 -3.82
CA ASP A 133 -3.23 1.68 -3.00
C ASP A 133 -4.47 1.58 -2.10
N PHE A 134 -4.37 0.80 -1.03
CA PHE A 134 -5.43 0.69 -0.03
C PHE A 134 -5.59 1.94 0.83
N TRP A 135 -4.55 2.78 0.94
CA TRP A 135 -4.64 4.07 1.60
C TRP A 135 -5.76 4.92 0.98
N ARG A 136 -5.78 5.03 -0.36
CA ARG A 136 -6.82 5.77 -1.09
C ARG A 136 -8.20 5.12 -0.98
N LEU A 137 -8.27 3.80 -0.98
CA LEU A 137 -9.56 3.10 -0.81
C LEU A 137 -10.14 3.34 0.58
N ALA A 138 -9.31 3.29 1.63
CA ALA A 138 -9.73 3.53 3.00
C ALA A 138 -10.21 4.98 3.24
N LEU A 139 -9.68 5.96 2.50
CA LEU A 139 -10.18 7.35 2.59
C LEU A 139 -11.66 7.51 2.24
N ARG A 140 -12.24 6.59 1.45
CA ARG A 140 -13.66 6.64 1.08
C ARG A 140 -14.59 6.29 2.23
N ASP A 141 -14.05 5.62 3.25
CA ASP A 141 -14.78 5.14 4.42
C ASP A 141 -14.04 5.60 5.70
N PHE A 142 -13.55 6.85 5.70
CA PHE A 142 -12.69 7.40 6.76
C PHE A 142 -13.33 7.33 8.16
N GLU A 143 -14.67 7.38 8.23
CA GLU A 143 -15.44 7.22 9.46
C GLU A 143 -15.33 5.82 10.08
N GLN A 144 -14.75 4.85 9.36
CA GLN A 144 -14.46 3.51 9.88
C GLN A 144 -13.14 3.45 10.67
N ARG A 145 -12.38 4.53 10.78
CA ARG A 145 -11.17 4.56 11.60
C ARG A 145 -11.52 4.60 13.09
N LEU A 146 -10.80 3.83 13.90
CA LEU A 146 -11.01 3.77 15.34
C LEU A 146 -10.33 4.94 16.06
N ASP A 147 -10.78 5.21 17.29
CA ASP A 147 -10.36 6.37 18.08
C ASP A 147 -8.87 6.37 18.47
N ASP A 148 -8.20 5.22 18.38
CA ASP A 148 -6.77 5.12 18.62
C ASP A 148 -5.90 5.73 17.51
N GLY A 149 -6.53 6.11 16.40
CA GLY A 149 -5.94 6.89 15.33
C GLY A 149 -5.18 6.08 14.27
N CYS A 150 -5.03 4.76 14.42
CA CYS A 150 -4.35 3.94 13.40
C CYS A 150 -5.06 2.62 13.05
N HIS A 151 -5.91 2.09 13.93
CA HIS A 151 -6.71 0.90 13.62
C HIS A 151 -8.02 1.26 12.93
N TRP A 152 -8.56 0.29 12.20
CA TRP A 152 -9.76 0.46 11.39
C TRP A 152 -10.78 -0.63 11.71
N SER A 153 -12.06 -0.32 11.47
CA SER A 153 -13.15 -1.21 11.85
C SER A 153 -13.11 -2.52 11.05
N PRO A 154 -13.63 -3.62 11.62
CA PRO A 154 -13.81 -4.88 10.89
C PRO A 154 -14.64 -4.72 9.61
N LYS A 155 -15.56 -3.74 9.56
CA LYS A 155 -16.37 -3.46 8.37
C LYS A 155 -15.51 -3.00 7.20
N LEU A 156 -14.56 -2.09 7.44
CA LEU A 156 -13.64 -1.67 6.38
C LEU A 156 -12.73 -2.82 5.97
N HIS A 157 -12.16 -3.55 6.93
CA HIS A 157 -11.29 -4.69 6.62
C HIS A 157 -11.97 -5.71 5.72
N ARG A 158 -13.25 -6.08 5.98
CA ARG A 158 -14.01 -6.97 5.10
C ARG A 158 -14.14 -6.44 3.67
N ARG A 159 -14.41 -5.14 3.51
CA ARG A 159 -14.51 -4.51 2.17
C ARG A 159 -13.17 -4.56 1.44
N LEU A 160 -12.07 -4.21 2.11
CA LEU A 160 -10.73 -4.24 1.51
C LEU A 160 -10.27 -5.67 1.20
N THR A 161 -10.62 -6.65 2.03
CA THR A 161 -10.38 -8.07 1.73
C THR A 161 -11.16 -8.54 0.51
N ALA A 162 -12.41 -8.10 0.33
CA ALA A 162 -13.17 -8.42 -0.89
C ALA A 162 -12.52 -7.80 -2.14
N GLN A 163 -12.08 -6.54 -2.06
CA GLN A 163 -11.33 -5.88 -3.15
C GLN A 163 -10.01 -6.60 -3.44
N LEU A 164 -9.28 -7.04 -2.40
CA LEU A 164 -8.07 -7.84 -2.53
C LEU A 164 -8.34 -9.14 -3.28
N ALA A 165 -9.40 -9.86 -2.92
CA ALA A 165 -9.76 -11.12 -3.57
C ALA A 165 -10.05 -10.92 -5.06
N THR A 166 -10.83 -9.89 -5.41
CA THR A 166 -11.09 -9.51 -6.82
C THR A 166 -9.79 -9.15 -7.54
N PHE A 167 -8.90 -8.38 -6.92
CA PHE A 167 -7.60 -8.05 -7.52
C PHE A 167 -6.78 -9.32 -7.82
N LEU A 168 -6.67 -10.23 -6.85
CA LEU A 168 -5.90 -11.47 -7.01
C LEU A 168 -6.51 -12.36 -8.11
N GLU A 169 -7.83 -12.51 -8.15
CA GLU A 169 -8.54 -13.28 -9.18
C GLU A 169 -8.24 -12.76 -10.59
N HIS A 170 -8.31 -11.44 -10.79
CA HIS A 170 -7.96 -10.83 -12.07
C HIS A 170 -6.49 -11.08 -12.43
N ARG A 171 -5.56 -10.93 -11.49
CA ARG A 171 -4.12 -11.14 -11.76
C ARG A 171 -3.79 -12.60 -12.07
N PHE A 172 -4.40 -13.55 -11.36
CA PHE A 172 -4.24 -14.97 -11.68
C PHE A 172 -4.80 -15.31 -13.07
N THR A 173 -5.87 -14.65 -13.50
CA THR A 173 -6.43 -14.84 -14.84
C THR A 173 -5.49 -14.28 -15.91
N GLU A 174 -4.96 -13.08 -15.73
CA GLU A 174 -3.98 -12.47 -16.65
C GLU A 174 -2.70 -13.31 -16.79
N GLU A 175 -2.19 -13.88 -15.68
CA GLU A 175 -1.01 -14.76 -15.73
C GLU A 175 -1.27 -16.05 -16.52
N LYS A 176 -2.48 -16.62 -16.42
CA LYS A 176 -2.88 -17.80 -17.20
C LYS A 176 -3.03 -17.49 -18.69
N GLU A 177 -3.52 -16.30 -19.02
CA GLU A 177 -3.74 -15.85 -20.40
C GLU A 177 -2.46 -15.31 -21.08
N GLY A 178 -1.35 -15.23 -20.34
CA GLY A 178 -0.09 -14.70 -20.87
C GLY A 178 -0.12 -13.19 -21.14
N ALA A 179 -1.06 -12.47 -20.53
CA ALA A 179 -1.19 -11.02 -20.70
C ALA A 179 -0.02 -10.27 -20.04
N SER A 180 0.47 -9.21 -20.70
CA SER A 180 1.50 -8.34 -20.11
C SER A 180 0.94 -7.61 -18.88
N ARG A 181 1.81 -7.30 -17.90
CA ARG A 181 1.50 -6.76 -16.55
C ARG A 181 0.89 -5.33 -16.52
N GLY A 182 0.07 -4.94 -17.50
CA GLY A 182 -0.25 -3.55 -17.80
C GLY A 182 -1.60 -3.02 -17.31
N LEU A 183 -2.59 -3.84 -16.95
CA LEU A 183 -3.98 -3.35 -16.89
C LEU A 183 -4.58 -3.18 -15.49
N VAL A 184 -4.39 -4.11 -14.54
CA VAL A 184 -5.11 -4.03 -13.25
C VAL A 184 -4.59 -2.91 -12.33
N GLY A 185 -3.28 -2.64 -12.36
CA GLY A 185 -2.66 -1.57 -11.56
C GLY A 185 -3.22 -0.18 -11.89
N GLU A 186 -3.57 0.07 -13.16
CA GLU A 186 -4.22 1.31 -13.60
C GLU A 186 -5.73 1.30 -13.39
N VAL A 187 -6.41 0.16 -13.56
CA VAL A 187 -7.88 0.07 -13.39
C VAL A 187 -8.30 0.30 -11.93
N TYR A 188 -7.54 -0.22 -10.96
CA TYR A 188 -7.76 0.09 -9.54
C TYR A 188 -7.43 1.55 -9.18
N GLN A 189 -6.62 2.25 -9.99
CA GLN A 189 -6.45 3.70 -9.89
C GLN A 189 -7.58 4.48 -10.58
N ARG A 190 -8.12 3.99 -11.70
CA ARG A 190 -9.14 4.66 -12.54
C ARG A 190 -10.58 4.56 -12.04
N GLY A 191 -10.90 3.73 -11.05
CA GLY A 191 -12.22 3.72 -10.36
C GLY A 191 -12.60 5.03 -9.64
N SER A 192 -11.92 6.15 -9.93
CA SER A 192 -12.14 7.51 -9.43
C SER A 192 -12.70 8.48 -10.47
N LYS A 193 -13.11 8.05 -11.66
CA LYS A 193 -13.91 8.93 -12.53
C LYS A 193 -15.34 9.00 -12.02
N VAL A 194 -15.60 10.00 -11.18
CA VAL A 194 -16.94 10.59 -11.03
C VAL A 194 -17.43 10.94 -12.43
N THR A 195 -18.52 10.31 -12.86
CA THR A 195 -19.25 10.71 -14.06
C THR A 195 -19.92 12.06 -13.78
N ASN A 196 -19.21 13.16 -14.03
CA ASN A 196 -19.87 14.44 -14.25
C ASN A 196 -20.36 14.47 -15.70
N ASN A 197 -21.58 13.96 -15.90
CA ASN A 197 -22.36 14.33 -17.06
C ASN A 197 -22.85 15.76 -16.85
N ASN A 198 -22.21 16.71 -17.51
CA ASN A 198 -22.89 17.92 -17.97
C ASN A 198 -22.33 18.27 -19.35
N ALA A 199 -22.89 17.62 -20.34
CA ALA A 199 -22.92 18.13 -21.70
C ALA A 199 -24.11 19.08 -21.81
N THR A 200 -23.85 20.38 -21.85
CA THR A 200 -24.62 21.32 -22.67
C THR A 200 -23.66 22.36 -23.21
N SER A 201 -23.28 22.13 -24.46
CA SER A 201 -22.70 23.10 -25.38
C SER A 201 -23.73 24.17 -25.74
N SER A 202 -23.34 25.43 -25.68
CA SER A 202 -23.80 26.43 -26.65
C SER A 202 -22.70 27.44 -26.92
N SER A 203 -22.24 27.39 -28.17
CA SER A 203 -21.35 28.30 -28.87
C SER A 203 -21.75 29.76 -28.77
N ILE A 204 -20.77 30.66 -28.56
CA ILE A 204 -20.76 31.97 -29.20
C ILE A 204 -19.35 32.24 -29.71
N ALA A 205 -19.29 32.45 -31.02
CA ALA A 205 -18.10 32.72 -31.81
C ALA A 205 -17.51 34.10 -31.51
N SER A 206 -16.20 34.19 -31.67
CA SER A 206 -15.43 35.42 -31.82
C SER A 206 -15.92 36.21 -33.03
N ASP A 207 -16.26 37.48 -32.83
CA ASP A 207 -16.31 38.46 -33.91
C ASP A 207 -15.34 39.61 -33.62
N THR A 208 -14.53 39.88 -34.62
CA THR A 208 -13.48 40.89 -34.70
C THR A 208 -14.06 42.14 -35.34
N GLY A 209 -13.95 43.30 -34.69
CA GLY A 209 -14.31 44.56 -35.36
C GLY A 209 -13.97 45.77 -34.51
N GLY A 210 -12.89 46.47 -34.83
CA GLY A 210 -12.54 47.74 -34.22
C GLY A 210 -13.38 48.91 -34.73
N ARG A 211 -13.48 49.96 -33.92
CA ARG A 211 -13.36 51.38 -34.33
C ARG A 211 -13.45 52.33 -33.12
N THR A 212 -12.40 53.16 -33.01
CA THR A 212 -12.39 54.60 -32.69
C THR A 212 -13.62 55.24 -32.02
N SER A 213 -13.41 55.81 -30.83
CA SER A 213 -13.35 57.26 -30.57
C SER A 213 -12.91 57.51 -29.13
#